data_AF-A0A8J3KI23-F1
#
_entry.id   AF-A0A8J3KI23-F1
#
_cell.length_a   1.000
_cell.length_b   1.000
_cell.length_c   1.000
_cell.angle_alpha   90.00
_cell.angle_beta   90.00
_cell.angle_gamma   90.00
#
_symmetry.space_group_name_H-M   'P 1'
#
loop_
_entity.id
_entity.type
_entity.pdbx_description
1 polymer ?
#
loop_
_entity_poly.entity_id
_entity_poly.type
_entity_poly.pdbx_seq_one_letter_code
_entity_poly.pdbx_strand_id
1 'polypeptide(L)'
;MADLGAARRQLLVDLDPALEGFLPPARPEPSAHRDYRGELRPGSFPVTAEVVRGLGVDYDLAGAAVRSLSVRATAAGLRVHLTLAAPRRFAPSEGRVATDGSRKPWPAAPLRFSFDDVSDFGFDAEDRVGAVLNCADTGLAVTLGRTGHLLARVGTVWPDDPRWHESAAARAADPGTPHERRQRREPVRAATLTAQQQAAARALHMLMLQVRLVGYYPHLAATVPVSEICRIAAAAGSAILAASAYRGAARDKAFAALEEQWRHVPPHLPTAPVGPGPAVFRFVSYTEPHDDHDVARPGSAVVLAAVPGEDPAAPWNRAGEEIVQPAQFRLASSAFAGVKQVRCDAGALSIDDTFAIHPQDR
;
A
#
# COMPACT_ATOMS: atom_id res chain seq x y z
N MET A 1 6.80 -22.14 12.72
CA MET A 1 6.95 -21.06 11.71
C MET A 1 5.81 -20.06 11.87
N ALA A 2 6.01 -18.77 11.59
CA ALA A 2 4.91 -17.81 11.64
C ALA A 2 3.92 -18.11 10.50
N ASP A 3 2.62 -18.14 10.80
CA ASP A 3 1.56 -18.29 9.79
C ASP A 3 1.75 -17.20 8.72
N LEU A 4 1.99 -17.63 7.48
CA LEU A 4 2.05 -16.73 6.33
C LEU A 4 0.63 -16.52 5.83
N GLY A 5 0.11 -15.30 5.94
CA GLY A 5 -1.13 -14.92 5.26
C GLY A 5 -0.98 -15.01 3.75
N ALA A 6 -2.10 -15.11 3.03
CA ALA A 6 -2.11 -15.34 1.58
C ALA A 6 -1.29 -14.29 0.80
N ALA A 7 -1.46 -13.01 1.11
CA ALA A 7 -0.70 -11.93 0.46
C ALA A 7 0.81 -12.06 0.69
N ARG A 8 1.24 -12.45 1.89
CA ARG A 8 2.67 -12.62 2.20
C ARG A 8 3.26 -13.85 1.54
N ARG A 9 2.50 -14.95 1.46
CA ARG A 9 2.91 -16.14 0.73
C ARG A 9 3.05 -15.82 -0.76
N GLN A 10 2.05 -15.18 -1.36
CA GLN A 10 2.09 -14.80 -2.78
C GLN A 10 3.28 -13.89 -3.08
N LEU A 11 3.52 -12.87 -2.24
CA LEU A 11 4.70 -12.01 -2.39
C LEU A 11 6.01 -12.81 -2.40
N LEU A 12 6.16 -13.80 -1.53
CA LEU A 12 7.37 -14.62 -1.50
C LEU A 12 7.51 -15.48 -2.78
N VAL A 13 6.41 -16.02 -3.30
CA VAL A 13 6.39 -16.82 -4.53
C VAL A 13 6.64 -15.94 -5.76
N ASP A 14 6.09 -14.72 -5.80
CA ASP A 14 6.34 -13.75 -6.87
C ASP A 14 7.82 -13.32 -6.91
N LEU A 15 8.48 -13.28 -5.75
CA LEU A 15 9.90 -12.98 -5.63
C LEU A 15 10.79 -14.17 -6.05
N ASP A 16 10.39 -15.40 -5.72
CA ASP A 16 11.06 -16.63 -6.14
C ASP A 16 10.04 -17.78 -6.30
N PRO A 17 9.67 -18.13 -7.55
CA PRO A 17 8.72 -19.20 -7.82
C PRO A 17 9.12 -20.56 -7.24
N ALA A 18 10.41 -20.82 -6.99
CA ALA A 18 10.87 -22.08 -6.40
C ALA A 18 10.35 -22.28 -4.96
N LEU A 19 9.94 -21.20 -4.28
CA LEU A 19 9.41 -21.25 -2.91
C LEU A 19 8.02 -21.87 -2.80
N GLU A 20 7.27 -22.00 -3.91
CA GLU A 20 5.90 -22.52 -3.91
C GLU A 20 5.77 -23.89 -3.20
N GLY A 21 6.72 -24.80 -3.42
CA GLY A 21 6.75 -26.14 -2.81
C GLY A 21 7.25 -26.19 -1.36
N PHE A 22 7.88 -25.11 -0.88
CA PHE A 22 8.47 -25.05 0.47
C PHE A 22 7.63 -24.23 1.45
N LEU A 23 6.79 -23.32 0.95
CA LEU A 23 5.93 -22.51 1.80
C LEU A 23 4.68 -23.32 2.18
N PRO A 24 4.28 -23.33 3.47
CA PRO A 24 3.01 -23.93 3.86
C PRO A 24 1.87 -23.27 3.09
N PRO A 25 0.75 -23.97 2.89
CA PRO A 25 -0.43 -23.36 2.28
C PRO A 25 -0.81 -22.10 3.05
N ALA A 26 -1.21 -21.06 2.31
CA ALA A 26 -1.69 -19.84 2.93
C ALA A 26 -2.90 -20.19 3.79
N ARG A 27 -2.86 -19.80 5.07
CA ARG A 27 -4.04 -19.91 5.91
C ARG A 27 -5.10 -18.95 5.36
N PRO A 28 -6.35 -19.39 5.16
CA PRO A 28 -7.43 -18.47 4.82
C PRO A 28 -7.47 -17.36 5.86
N GLU A 29 -7.47 -16.11 5.40
CA GLU A 29 -7.67 -14.99 6.32
C GLU A 29 -9.07 -15.11 6.90
N PRO A 30 -9.22 -15.14 8.24
CA PRO A 30 -10.54 -15.21 8.84
C PRO A 30 -11.29 -13.92 8.49
N SER A 31 -12.56 -14.08 8.11
CA SER A 31 -13.46 -12.97 7.74
C SER A 31 -13.64 -11.96 8.88
N ALA A 32 -13.52 -12.40 10.13
CA ALA A 32 -13.43 -11.56 11.31
C ALA A 32 -12.49 -12.20 12.33
N HIS A 33 -11.86 -11.38 13.17
CA HIS A 33 -11.01 -11.85 14.25
C HIS A 33 -11.15 -10.95 15.47
N ARG A 34 -10.86 -11.47 16.67
CA ARG A 34 -10.78 -10.64 17.87
C ARG A 34 -9.37 -10.09 18.04
N ASP A 35 -9.24 -8.81 18.34
CA ASP A 35 -7.97 -8.21 18.71
C ASP A 35 -7.57 -8.56 20.16
N TYR A 36 -6.47 -7.95 20.64
CA TYR A 36 -5.97 -8.20 21.99
C TYR A 36 -6.91 -7.71 23.11
N ARG A 37 -7.86 -6.82 22.79
CA ARG A 37 -8.91 -6.36 23.70
C ARG A 37 -10.16 -7.23 23.64
N GLY A 38 -10.20 -8.22 22.73
CA GLY A 38 -11.38 -9.04 22.49
C GLY A 38 -12.41 -8.38 21.56
N GLU A 39 -12.11 -7.17 21.07
CA GLU A 39 -12.98 -6.45 20.13
C GLU A 39 -12.92 -7.13 18.77
N LEU A 40 -14.07 -7.25 18.12
CA LEU A 40 -14.15 -7.86 16.81
C LEU A 40 -13.60 -6.89 15.73
N ARG A 41 -12.70 -7.39 14.90
CA ARG A 41 -12.08 -6.67 13.80
C ARG A 41 -12.44 -7.37 12.48
N PRO A 42 -12.68 -6.59 11.42
CA PRO A 42 -12.92 -7.16 10.11
C PRO A 42 -11.64 -7.78 9.56
N GLY A 43 -11.79 -8.87 8.81
CA GLY A 43 -10.78 -9.36 7.90
C GLY A 43 -10.88 -8.69 6.53
N SER A 44 -10.23 -9.31 5.55
CA SER A 44 -10.38 -8.99 4.13
C SER A 44 -11.53 -9.82 3.55
N PHE A 45 -12.42 -9.20 2.78
CA PHE A 45 -13.55 -9.86 2.13
C PHE A 45 -13.41 -9.79 0.60
N PRO A 46 -13.74 -10.85 -0.16
CA PRO A 46 -13.94 -10.70 -1.59
C PRO A 46 -15.13 -9.76 -1.85
N VAL A 47 -15.01 -8.89 -2.86
CA VAL A 47 -16.10 -7.99 -3.24
C VAL A 47 -17.12 -8.78 -4.04
N THR A 48 -18.16 -9.26 -3.36
CA THR A 48 -19.31 -9.96 -3.94
C THR A 48 -20.58 -9.13 -3.77
N ALA A 49 -21.65 -9.47 -4.49
CA ALA A 49 -22.94 -8.79 -4.35
C ALA A 49 -23.48 -8.83 -2.91
N GLU A 50 -23.23 -9.93 -2.18
CA GLU A 50 -23.59 -10.07 -0.77
C GLU A 50 -22.77 -9.12 0.12
N VAL A 51 -21.45 -9.09 -0.07
CA VAL A 51 -20.56 -8.20 0.70
C VAL A 51 -20.88 -6.74 0.43
N VAL A 52 -21.13 -6.35 -0.82
CA VAL A 52 -21.54 -4.97 -1.18
C VAL A 52 -22.86 -4.60 -0.50
N ARG A 53 -23.85 -5.50 -0.48
CA ARG A 53 -25.11 -5.27 0.24
C ARG A 53 -24.89 -5.11 1.73
N GLY A 54 -24.04 -5.95 2.33
CA GLY A 54 -23.65 -5.85 3.74
C GLY A 54 -22.96 -4.53 4.08
N LEU A 55 -22.03 -4.08 3.22
CA LEU A 55 -21.40 -2.76 3.37
C LEU A 55 -22.44 -1.64 3.34
N GLY A 56 -23.45 -1.72 2.46
CA GLY A 56 -24.52 -0.73 2.39
C GLY A 56 -25.43 -0.66 3.62
N VAL A 57 -25.44 -1.68 4.47
CA VAL A 57 -26.14 -1.65 5.78
C VAL A 57 -25.37 -0.79 6.77
N ASP A 58 -24.04 -0.93 6.80
CA ASP A 58 -23.18 -0.29 7.81
C ASP A 58 -22.59 1.05 7.36
N TYR A 59 -22.51 1.29 6.05
CA TYR A 59 -21.83 2.44 5.46
C TYR A 59 -22.68 3.10 4.36
N ASP A 60 -22.59 4.41 4.26
CA ASP A 60 -23.20 5.18 3.18
C ASP A 60 -22.24 5.37 2.01
N LEU A 61 -22.22 4.40 1.09
CA LEU A 61 -21.33 4.43 -0.08
C LEU A 61 -21.68 5.57 -1.06
N ALA A 62 -22.96 5.94 -1.15
CA ALA A 62 -23.40 7.06 -1.99
C ALA A 62 -22.92 8.43 -1.47
N GLY A 63 -22.65 8.55 -0.17
CA GLY A 63 -22.04 9.72 0.46
C GLY A 63 -20.53 9.59 0.69
N ALA A 64 -19.90 8.48 0.27
CA ALA A 64 -18.47 8.26 0.50
C ALA A 64 -17.61 9.09 -0.46
N ALA A 65 -16.47 9.59 0.02
CA ALA A 65 -15.51 10.31 -0.82
C ALA A 65 -14.27 9.44 -1.10
N VAL A 66 -13.66 9.59 -2.28
CA VAL A 66 -12.35 8.97 -2.56
C VAL A 66 -11.28 9.69 -1.76
N ARG A 67 -10.73 8.98 -0.78
CA ARG A 67 -9.68 9.48 0.09
C ARG A 67 -8.29 9.27 -0.49
N SER A 68 -8.06 8.09 -1.04
CA SER A 68 -6.82 7.82 -1.78
C SER A 68 -7.08 6.81 -2.89
N LEU A 69 -6.26 6.92 -3.92
CA LEU A 69 -6.28 6.08 -5.09
C LEU A 69 -4.83 5.80 -5.48
N SER A 70 -4.50 4.57 -5.83
CA SER A 70 -3.25 4.25 -6.52
C SER A 70 -3.49 3.24 -7.62
N VAL A 71 -2.82 3.45 -8.75
CA VAL A 71 -2.92 2.61 -9.94
C VAL A 71 -1.52 2.18 -10.31
N ARG A 72 -1.34 0.87 -10.51
CA ARG A 72 -0.07 0.26 -10.88
C ARG A 72 -0.24 -0.59 -12.13
N ALA A 73 0.67 -0.44 -13.09
CA ALA A 73 0.77 -1.37 -14.20
C ALA A 73 1.38 -2.71 -13.75
N THR A 74 0.71 -3.81 -14.10
CA THR A 74 1.18 -5.18 -13.88
C THR A 74 1.29 -5.91 -15.22
N ALA A 75 1.80 -7.15 -15.22
CA ALA A 75 1.83 -7.96 -16.44
C ALA A 75 0.43 -8.37 -16.94
N ALA A 76 -0.57 -8.42 -16.04
CA ALA A 76 -1.93 -8.88 -16.33
C ALA A 76 -2.93 -7.73 -16.58
N GLY A 77 -2.51 -6.47 -16.42
CA GLY A 77 -3.37 -5.29 -16.56
C GLY A 77 -3.02 -4.23 -15.54
N LEU A 78 -4.03 -3.56 -14.98
CA LEU A 78 -3.85 -2.61 -13.90
C LEU A 78 -4.24 -3.23 -12.55
N ARG A 79 -3.52 -2.85 -11.49
CA ARG A 79 -3.95 -3.05 -10.11
C ARG A 79 -4.31 -1.69 -9.53
N VAL A 80 -5.50 -1.59 -8.95
CA VAL A 80 -6.00 -0.36 -8.34
C VAL A 80 -6.24 -0.58 -6.86
N HIS A 81 -5.65 0.26 -6.01
CA HIS A 81 -6.03 0.38 -4.61
C HIS A 81 -6.83 1.66 -4.41
N LEU A 82 -8.00 1.54 -3.80
CA LEU A 82 -8.94 2.63 -3.58
C LEU A 82 -9.31 2.68 -2.10
N THR A 83 -9.17 3.83 -1.46
CA THR A 83 -9.69 4.06 -0.11
C THR A 83 -10.86 5.03 -0.19
N LEU A 84 -12.03 4.59 0.25
CA LEU A 84 -13.21 5.43 0.41
C LEU A 84 -13.35 5.88 1.85
N ALA A 85 -13.57 7.16 2.10
CA ALA A 85 -14.03 7.67 3.39
C ALA A 85 -15.56 7.62 3.41
N ALA A 86 -16.13 6.56 3.98
CA ALA A 86 -17.57 6.31 3.98
C ALA A 86 -18.23 6.71 5.32
N PRO A 87 -19.27 7.56 5.33
CA PRO A 87 -20.06 7.82 6.52
C PRO A 87 -20.65 6.52 7.09
N ARG A 88 -20.65 6.37 8.42
CA ARG A 88 -21.27 5.22 9.08
C ARG A 88 -22.78 5.40 9.14
N ARG A 89 -23.52 4.32 8.97
CA ARG A 89 -24.97 4.25 9.20
C ARG A 89 -25.32 3.83 10.64
N PHE A 90 -24.33 3.36 11.40
CA PHE A 90 -24.43 3.14 12.83
C PHE A 90 -23.74 4.25 13.62
N ALA A 91 -24.24 4.54 14.82
CA ALA A 91 -23.65 5.53 15.72
C ALA A 91 -22.67 4.85 16.68
N PRO A 92 -21.37 5.18 16.64
CA PRO A 92 -20.43 4.69 17.65
C PRO A 92 -20.85 5.15 19.05
N SER A 93 -20.83 4.25 20.02
CA SER A 93 -21.18 4.53 21.43
C SER A 93 -20.28 5.59 22.07
N GLU A 94 -19.04 5.73 21.60
CA GLU A 94 -18.07 6.70 22.09
C GLU A 94 -17.50 7.53 20.94
N GLY A 95 -17.31 8.83 21.20
CA GLY A 95 -16.52 9.69 20.32
C GLY A 95 -15.03 9.35 20.39
N ARG A 96 -14.26 9.86 19.43
CA ARG A 96 -12.80 9.77 19.49
C ARG A 96 -12.25 10.79 20.49
N VAL A 97 -11.22 10.42 21.24
CA VAL A 97 -10.46 11.37 22.06
C VAL A 97 -9.37 11.97 21.18
N ALA A 98 -9.42 13.27 20.98
CA ALA A 98 -8.42 14.01 20.21
C ALA A 98 -7.12 14.22 21.01
N THR A 99 -6.05 14.65 20.35
CA THR A 99 -4.75 14.91 20.99
C THR A 99 -4.83 15.94 22.12
N ASP A 100 -5.75 16.90 22.03
CA ASP A 100 -6.03 17.92 23.05
C ASP A 100 -6.91 17.41 24.22
N GLY A 101 -7.29 16.13 24.21
CA GLY A 101 -8.17 15.51 25.20
C GLY A 101 -9.66 15.73 24.96
N SER A 102 -10.05 16.54 23.96
CA SER A 102 -11.45 16.77 23.62
C SER A 102 -12.09 15.54 23.01
N ARG A 103 -13.41 15.35 23.24
CA ARG A 103 -14.19 14.32 22.56
C ARG A 103 -14.73 14.88 21.25
N LYS A 104 -14.36 14.24 20.14
CA LYS A 104 -14.81 14.59 18.78
C LYS A 104 -15.62 13.44 18.19
N PRO A 105 -16.52 13.70 17.22
CA PRO A 105 -17.13 12.63 16.45
C PRO A 105 -16.05 11.85 15.68
N TRP A 106 -16.34 10.57 15.41
CA TRP A 106 -15.51 9.78 14.52
C TRP A 106 -15.63 10.33 13.08
N PRO A 107 -14.51 10.49 12.34
CA PRO A 107 -14.57 10.81 10.92
C PRO A 107 -15.18 9.64 10.14
N ALA A 108 -15.51 9.86 8.87
CA ALA A 108 -15.94 8.79 7.96
C ALA A 108 -14.95 7.61 7.99
N ALA A 109 -15.50 6.38 7.94
CA ALA A 109 -14.72 5.15 8.05
C ALA A 109 -13.95 4.89 6.75
N PRO A 110 -12.64 4.58 6.81
CA PRO A 110 -11.89 4.21 5.63
C PRO A 110 -12.23 2.76 5.22
N LEU A 111 -12.76 2.59 4.01
CA LEU A 111 -12.96 1.31 3.36
C LEU A 111 -11.90 1.14 2.28
N ARG A 112 -11.01 0.16 2.45
CA ARG A 112 -9.89 -0.07 1.54
C ARG A 112 -10.23 -1.17 0.56
N PHE A 113 -10.16 -0.88 -0.72
CA PHE A 113 -10.38 -1.82 -1.80
C PHE A 113 -9.09 -2.10 -2.54
N SER A 114 -8.91 -3.34 -2.98
CA SER A 114 -7.89 -3.75 -3.95
C SER A 114 -8.59 -4.40 -5.12
N PHE A 115 -8.31 -3.93 -6.33
CA PHE A 115 -8.85 -4.46 -7.57
C PHE A 115 -7.71 -4.99 -8.43
N ASP A 116 -7.87 -6.21 -8.91
CA ASP A 116 -6.91 -6.87 -9.80
C ASP A 116 -7.50 -7.03 -11.20
N ASP A 117 -6.61 -7.05 -12.18
CA ASP A 117 -6.93 -7.16 -13.60
C ASP A 117 -7.96 -6.10 -14.03
N VAL A 118 -7.67 -4.85 -13.66
CA VAL A 118 -8.46 -3.69 -14.05
C VAL A 118 -8.23 -3.42 -15.53
N SER A 119 -9.29 -3.56 -16.33
CA SER A 119 -9.26 -3.41 -17.79
C SER A 119 -9.62 -2.00 -18.23
N ASP A 120 -10.43 -1.30 -17.43
CA ASP A 120 -10.84 0.07 -17.69
C ASP A 120 -10.94 0.87 -16.39
N PHE A 121 -10.57 2.15 -16.48
CA PHE A 121 -10.43 3.02 -15.33
C PHE A 121 -10.47 4.49 -15.75
N GLY A 122 -11.24 5.29 -15.03
CA GLY A 122 -11.27 6.74 -15.13
C GLY A 122 -11.57 7.36 -13.76
N PHE A 123 -10.85 8.42 -13.41
CA PHE A 123 -11.05 9.15 -12.17
C PHE A 123 -10.75 10.64 -12.33
N ASP A 124 -11.60 11.47 -11.73
CA ASP A 124 -11.43 12.91 -11.59
C ASP A 124 -11.59 13.27 -10.10
N ALA A 125 -10.58 13.91 -9.51
CA ALA A 125 -10.59 14.31 -8.10
C ALA A 125 -11.63 15.40 -7.77
N GLU A 126 -12.11 16.15 -8.77
CA GLU A 126 -13.21 17.12 -8.60
C GLU A 126 -14.58 16.42 -8.45
N ASP A 127 -14.70 15.20 -8.97
CA ASP A 127 -15.92 14.39 -8.98
C ASP A 127 -15.78 13.16 -8.07
N ARG A 128 -15.10 13.32 -6.93
CA ARG A 128 -14.69 12.20 -6.06
C ARG A 128 -15.73 11.70 -5.05
N VAL A 129 -16.91 12.30 -5.02
CA VAL A 129 -17.95 12.02 -4.02
C VAL A 129 -19.02 11.11 -4.60
N GLY A 130 -19.32 10.03 -3.88
CA GLY A 130 -20.26 8.99 -4.24
C GLY A 130 -19.56 7.78 -4.84
N ALA A 131 -19.91 6.60 -4.34
CA ALA A 131 -19.45 5.34 -4.87
C ALA A 131 -20.60 4.35 -5.01
N VAL A 132 -20.66 3.68 -6.15
CA VAL A 132 -21.59 2.58 -6.42
C VAL A 132 -20.79 1.38 -6.87
N LEU A 133 -20.97 0.25 -6.21
CA LEU A 133 -20.32 -1.02 -6.56
C LEU A 133 -21.36 -1.97 -7.13
N ASN A 134 -21.10 -2.50 -8.30
CA ASN A 134 -21.94 -3.47 -8.98
C ASN A 134 -21.12 -4.74 -9.26
N CYS A 135 -21.52 -5.84 -8.65
CA CYS A 135 -20.92 -7.16 -8.89
C CYS A 135 -21.81 -7.92 -9.88
N ALA A 136 -21.28 -8.23 -11.06
CA ALA A 136 -21.92 -9.08 -12.04
C ALA A 136 -21.09 -10.37 -12.25
N ASP A 137 -21.67 -11.37 -12.90
CA ASP A 137 -20.97 -12.64 -13.18
C ASP A 137 -19.73 -12.43 -14.07
N THR A 138 -19.73 -11.35 -14.88
CA THR A 138 -18.65 -11.00 -15.80
C THR A 138 -17.54 -10.16 -15.16
N GLY A 139 -17.70 -9.71 -13.91
CA GLY A 139 -16.71 -8.88 -13.22
C GLY A 139 -17.31 -7.85 -12.28
N LEU A 140 -16.45 -6.94 -11.84
CA LEU A 140 -16.75 -5.91 -10.85
C LEU A 140 -16.68 -4.52 -11.49
N ALA A 141 -17.78 -3.79 -11.42
CA ALA A 141 -17.85 -2.40 -11.85
C ALA A 141 -17.99 -1.48 -10.64
N VAL A 142 -17.21 -0.41 -10.61
CA VAL A 142 -17.31 0.65 -9.60
C VAL A 142 -17.51 1.98 -10.31
N THR A 143 -18.51 2.74 -9.91
CA THR A 143 -18.70 4.14 -10.32
C THR A 143 -18.27 5.04 -9.18
N LEU A 144 -17.49 6.09 -9.49
CA LEU A 144 -16.99 7.09 -8.56
C LEU A 144 -17.48 8.47 -9.03
N GLY A 145 -18.27 9.14 -8.20
CA GLY A 145 -18.98 10.35 -8.62
C GLY A 145 -19.89 10.12 -9.81
N ARG A 146 -19.88 11.06 -10.75
CA ARG A 146 -20.71 11.07 -11.96
C ARG A 146 -20.00 10.47 -13.16
N THR A 147 -18.68 10.58 -13.22
CA THR A 147 -17.87 10.29 -14.41
C THR A 147 -16.81 9.22 -14.17
N GLY A 148 -16.38 9.03 -12.92
CA GLY A 148 -15.39 8.03 -12.57
C GLY A 148 -15.93 6.61 -12.70
N HIS A 149 -15.09 5.71 -13.18
CA HIS A 149 -15.44 4.31 -13.39
C HIS A 149 -14.22 3.41 -13.23
N LEU A 150 -14.46 2.15 -12.88
CA LEU A 150 -13.45 1.11 -12.77
C LEU A 150 -14.10 -0.23 -13.12
N LEU A 151 -13.48 -0.98 -14.03
CA LEU A 151 -13.87 -2.35 -14.38
C LEU A 151 -12.74 -3.30 -14.02
N ALA A 152 -13.00 -4.25 -13.14
CA ALA A 152 -12.04 -5.22 -12.64
C ALA A 152 -12.57 -6.65 -12.74
N ARG A 153 -11.66 -7.63 -12.80
CA ARG A 153 -12.05 -9.04 -12.72
C ARG A 153 -12.41 -9.46 -11.30
N VAL A 154 -11.60 -9.04 -10.33
CA VAL A 154 -11.79 -9.37 -8.91
C VAL A 154 -11.47 -8.18 -8.02
N GLY A 155 -12.11 -8.13 -6.86
CA GLY A 155 -11.83 -7.13 -5.84
C GLY A 155 -11.83 -7.73 -4.45
N THR A 156 -11.08 -7.10 -3.55
CA THR A 156 -11.16 -7.34 -2.11
C THR A 156 -11.43 -6.03 -1.38
N VAL A 157 -12.14 -6.11 -0.26
CA VAL A 157 -12.42 -4.98 0.63
C VAL A 157 -11.95 -5.29 2.04
N TRP A 158 -11.34 -4.29 2.67
CA TRP A 158 -10.94 -4.30 4.06
C TRP A 158 -11.48 -3.04 4.74
N PRO A 159 -12.56 -3.15 5.53
CA PRO A 159 -13.03 -2.03 6.36
C PRO A 159 -11.99 -1.72 7.44
N ASP A 160 -11.26 -0.62 7.31
CA ASP A 160 -10.28 -0.19 8.33
C ASP A 160 -10.96 0.71 9.37
N ASP A 161 -12.08 0.22 9.91
CA ASP A 161 -12.93 0.96 10.84
C ASP A 161 -12.66 0.55 12.29
N PRO A 162 -12.09 1.42 13.13
CA PRO A 162 -11.85 1.13 14.55
C PRO A 162 -13.13 0.83 15.35
N ARG A 163 -14.30 1.22 14.84
CA ARG A 163 -15.62 0.99 15.46
C ARG A 163 -16.42 -0.10 14.73
N TRP A 164 -15.79 -0.87 13.85
CA TRP A 164 -16.46 -1.95 13.13
C TRP A 164 -17.14 -2.96 14.06
N HIS A 165 -16.60 -3.22 15.27
CA HIS A 165 -17.21 -4.13 16.25
C HIS A 165 -18.64 -3.75 16.66
N GLU A 166 -19.07 -2.50 16.43
CA GLU A 166 -20.43 -2.00 16.69
C GLU A 166 -21.35 -2.06 15.46
N SER A 167 -20.83 -2.51 14.32
CA SER A 167 -21.59 -2.64 13.08
C SER A 167 -22.56 -3.83 13.12
N ALA A 168 -23.53 -3.86 12.19
CA ALA A 168 -24.39 -5.02 12.00
C ALA A 168 -23.59 -6.23 11.52
N ALA A 169 -22.63 -6.03 10.61
CA ALA A 169 -21.76 -7.10 10.13
C ALA A 169 -20.94 -7.74 11.27
N ALA A 170 -20.42 -6.93 12.19
CA ALA A 170 -19.70 -7.46 13.35
C ALA A 170 -20.59 -8.29 14.27
N ARG A 171 -21.80 -7.80 14.60
CA ARG A 171 -22.76 -8.57 15.40
C ARG A 171 -23.12 -9.90 14.75
N ALA A 172 -23.25 -9.94 13.43
CA ALA A 172 -23.52 -11.17 12.69
C ALA A 172 -22.33 -12.14 12.71
N ALA A 173 -21.10 -11.63 12.69
CA ALA A 173 -19.88 -12.44 12.73
C ALA A 173 -19.48 -12.92 14.14
N ASP A 174 -19.99 -12.27 15.19
CA ASP A 174 -19.62 -12.51 16.59
C ASP A 174 -19.80 -13.98 17.04
N PRO A 175 -20.94 -14.66 16.77
CA PRO A 175 -21.15 -16.04 17.20
C PRO A 175 -20.19 -17.05 16.54
N GLY A 176 -19.73 -16.75 15.33
CA GLY A 176 -18.83 -17.60 14.55
C GLY A 176 -17.35 -17.32 14.79
N THR A 177 -17.00 -16.24 15.51
CA THR A 177 -15.61 -15.83 15.69
C THR A 177 -15.04 -16.39 17.00
N PRO A 178 -14.02 -17.25 16.96
CA PRO A 178 -13.44 -17.85 18.15
C PRO A 178 -12.98 -16.80 19.17
N HIS A 179 -13.25 -17.09 20.45
CA HIS A 179 -12.78 -16.27 21.59
C HIS A 179 -11.34 -16.59 22.01
N GLU A 180 -10.63 -17.44 21.28
CA GLU A 180 -9.28 -17.85 21.65
C GLU A 180 -8.36 -16.63 21.73
N ARG A 181 -8.02 -16.28 22.97
CA ARG A 181 -7.01 -15.28 23.26
C ARG A 181 -5.71 -15.84 22.72
N ARG A 182 -5.22 -15.30 21.59
CA ARG A 182 -3.89 -15.67 21.07
C ARG A 182 -2.93 -15.60 22.24
N GLN A 183 -2.35 -16.75 22.62
CA GLN A 183 -1.40 -16.81 23.70
C GLN A 183 -0.33 -15.75 23.38
N ARG A 184 -0.24 -14.74 24.25
CA ARG A 184 0.78 -13.71 24.13
C ARG A 184 2.10 -14.48 24.13
N ARG A 185 2.80 -14.51 23.00
CA ARG A 185 4.12 -15.13 22.94
C ARG A 185 4.93 -14.50 24.06
N GLU A 186 5.44 -15.34 24.96
CA GLU A 186 6.32 -14.85 26.00
C GLU A 186 7.47 -14.10 25.32
N PRO A 187 7.83 -12.90 25.81
CA PRO A 187 8.99 -12.21 25.31
C PRO A 187 10.18 -13.16 25.43
N VAL A 188 10.74 -13.57 24.29
CA VAL A 188 12.00 -14.33 24.29
C VAL A 188 13.02 -13.43 24.99
N ARG A 189 13.61 -13.91 26.09
CA ARG A 189 14.67 -13.16 26.79
C ARG A 189 15.75 -12.82 25.77
N ALA A 190 15.90 -11.52 25.49
CA ALA A 190 16.90 -11.05 24.54
C ALA A 190 18.28 -11.40 25.10
N ALA A 191 18.99 -12.31 24.44
CA ALA A 191 20.41 -12.49 24.71
C ALA A 191 21.12 -11.17 24.41
N THR A 192 22.06 -10.78 25.28
CA THR A 192 22.84 -9.56 25.08
C THR A 192 23.74 -9.74 23.85
N LEU A 193 23.45 -9.00 22.79
CA LEU A 193 24.26 -8.99 21.57
C LEU A 193 25.61 -8.30 21.84
N THR A 194 26.70 -8.78 21.23
CA THR A 194 27.95 -8.01 21.20
C THR A 194 27.75 -6.73 20.36
N ALA A 195 28.66 -5.76 20.51
CA ALA A 195 28.60 -4.51 19.75
C ALA A 195 28.55 -4.76 18.23
N GLN A 196 29.35 -5.72 17.72
CA GLN A 196 29.38 -6.06 16.30
C GLN A 196 28.08 -6.71 15.82
N GLN A 197 27.52 -7.60 16.64
CA GLN A 197 26.20 -8.20 16.34
C GLN A 197 25.10 -7.15 16.31
N GLN A 198 25.13 -6.19 17.25
CA GLN A 198 24.18 -5.10 17.28
C GLN A 198 24.33 -4.18 16.06
N ALA A 199 25.56 -3.90 15.63
CA ALA A 199 25.85 -3.07 14.48
C ALA A 199 25.34 -3.70 13.17
N ALA A 200 25.66 -4.99 12.93
CA ALA A 200 25.13 -5.74 11.80
C ALA A 200 23.59 -5.82 11.81
N ALA A 201 22.97 -6.07 12.97
CA ALA A 201 21.51 -6.10 13.09
C ALA A 201 20.87 -4.75 12.75
N ARG A 202 21.47 -3.64 13.17
CA ARG A 202 21.01 -2.29 12.81
C ARG A 202 21.17 -2.04 11.32
N ALA A 203 22.28 -2.43 10.70
CA ALA A 203 22.49 -2.26 9.25
C ALA A 203 21.40 -3.00 8.44
N LEU A 204 21.14 -4.28 8.76
CA LEU A 204 20.05 -5.03 8.11
C LEU A 204 18.67 -4.41 8.36
N HIS A 205 18.41 -3.96 9.59
CA HIS A 205 17.15 -3.29 9.91
C HIS A 205 16.96 -2.01 9.09
N MET A 206 18.02 -1.21 8.90
CA MET A 206 17.96 0.00 8.08
C MET A 206 17.68 -0.30 6.61
N LEU A 207 18.29 -1.35 6.04
CA LEU A 207 17.97 -1.83 4.68
C LEU A 207 16.49 -2.21 4.55
N MET A 208 15.96 -2.98 5.52
CA MET A 208 14.55 -3.35 5.54
C MET A 208 13.63 -2.13 5.68
N LEU A 209 14.01 -1.15 6.50
CA LEU A 209 13.27 0.10 6.65
C LEU A 209 13.24 0.88 5.34
N GLN A 210 14.34 0.97 4.59
CA GLN A 210 14.35 1.65 3.29
C GLN A 210 13.38 1.00 2.30
N VAL A 211 13.38 -0.33 2.17
CA VAL A 211 12.42 -1.05 1.32
C VAL A 211 10.99 -0.81 1.79
N ARG A 212 10.76 -0.80 3.11
CA ARG A 212 9.44 -0.57 3.68
C ARG A 212 8.95 0.87 3.45
N LEU A 213 9.85 1.85 3.53
CA LEU A 213 9.55 3.26 3.28
C LEU A 213 9.06 3.46 1.85
N VAL A 214 9.60 2.77 0.85
CA VAL A 214 9.09 2.81 -0.53
C VAL A 214 7.63 2.37 -0.61
N GLY A 215 7.22 1.39 0.21
CA GLY A 215 5.83 0.95 0.29
C GLY A 215 4.88 2.01 0.88
N TYR A 216 5.36 2.81 1.84
CA TYR A 216 4.59 3.89 2.46
C TYR A 216 4.66 5.22 1.70
N TYR A 217 5.79 5.47 1.04
CA TYR A 217 6.13 6.70 0.32
C TYR A 217 6.58 6.32 -1.09
N PRO A 218 5.63 6.09 -2.02
CA PRO A 218 5.95 5.59 -3.36
C PRO A 218 6.91 6.49 -4.14
N HIS A 219 6.94 7.80 -3.88
CA HIS A 219 7.88 8.73 -4.54
C HIS A 219 9.36 8.35 -4.27
N LEU A 220 9.65 7.64 -3.17
CA LEU A 220 10.98 7.11 -2.86
C LEU A 220 11.37 5.89 -3.69
N ALA A 221 10.44 5.26 -4.43
CA ALA A 221 10.74 4.08 -5.24
C ALA A 221 11.80 4.33 -6.33
N ALA A 222 11.98 5.59 -6.71
CA ALA A 222 12.93 5.98 -7.73
C ALA A 222 14.32 6.32 -7.15
N THR A 223 14.42 6.69 -5.86
CA THR A 223 15.69 6.95 -5.16
C THR A 223 16.24 5.73 -4.44
N VAL A 224 15.36 4.88 -3.90
CA VAL A 224 15.74 3.70 -3.13
C VAL A 224 16.06 2.55 -4.09
N PRO A 225 17.28 1.98 -4.06
CA PRO A 225 17.66 0.89 -4.95
C PRO A 225 17.13 -0.44 -4.38
N VAL A 226 15.81 -0.61 -4.38
CA VAL A 226 15.12 -1.78 -3.81
C VAL A 226 15.71 -3.09 -4.33
N SER A 227 15.98 -3.21 -5.63
CA SER A 227 16.58 -4.42 -6.21
C SER A 227 17.97 -4.71 -5.65
N GLU A 228 18.79 -3.68 -5.43
CA GLU A 228 20.12 -3.85 -4.84
C GLU A 228 20.03 -4.21 -3.36
N ILE A 229 19.16 -3.53 -2.60
CA ILE A 229 18.90 -3.87 -1.20
C ILE A 229 18.45 -5.32 -1.08
N CYS A 230 17.49 -5.76 -1.90
CA CYS A 230 17.01 -7.14 -1.92
C CYS A 230 18.13 -8.12 -2.28
N ARG A 231 18.99 -7.79 -3.25
CA ARG A 231 20.14 -8.61 -3.65
C ARG A 231 21.17 -8.73 -2.53
N ILE A 232 21.49 -7.64 -1.84
CA ILE A 232 22.46 -7.61 -0.73
C ILE A 232 21.91 -8.35 0.50
N ALA A 233 20.61 -8.21 0.76
CA ALA A 233 19.92 -8.89 1.86
C ALA A 233 19.52 -10.33 1.50
N ALA A 234 19.69 -10.76 0.25
CA ALA A 234 19.45 -12.14 -0.16
C ALA A 234 20.36 -13.05 0.68
N ALA A 235 19.77 -14.10 1.27
CA ALA A 235 20.44 -15.02 2.19
C ALA A 235 20.95 -14.41 3.52
N ALA A 236 20.49 -13.22 3.93
CA ALA A 236 20.87 -12.62 5.22
C ALA A 236 20.66 -13.58 6.40
N GLY A 237 19.57 -14.36 6.40
CA GLY A 237 19.32 -15.39 7.41
C GLY A 237 20.42 -16.45 7.48
N SER A 238 20.80 -17.02 6.34
CA SER A 238 21.88 -18.02 6.25
C SER A 238 23.23 -17.43 6.66
N ALA A 239 23.52 -16.19 6.27
CA ALA A 239 24.74 -15.48 6.61
C ALA A 239 24.87 -15.23 8.13
N ILE A 240 23.76 -14.85 8.80
CA ILE A 240 23.70 -14.67 10.26
C ILE A 240 23.96 -15.99 10.99
N LEU A 241 23.37 -17.10 10.51
CA LEU A 241 23.58 -18.42 11.09
C LEU A 241 25.04 -18.86 10.93
N ALA A 242 25.64 -18.66 9.75
CA ALA A 242 27.04 -18.96 9.49
C ALA A 242 27.99 -18.12 10.38
N ALA A 243 27.74 -16.81 10.50
CA ALA A 243 28.52 -15.95 11.39
C ALA A 243 28.40 -16.37 12.86
N SER A 244 27.22 -16.83 13.28
CA SER A 244 26.96 -17.32 14.64
C SER A 244 27.63 -18.65 14.98
N ALA A 245 28.06 -19.43 13.98
CA ALA A 245 28.79 -20.68 14.19
C ALA A 245 30.22 -20.46 14.69
N TYR A 246 30.81 -19.27 14.44
CA TYR A 246 32.11 -18.89 14.98
C TYR A 246 32.04 -18.55 16.48
N ARG A 247 33.20 -18.51 17.14
CA ARG A 247 33.32 -18.14 18.56
C ARG A 247 34.31 -16.99 18.77
N GLY A 248 34.12 -16.23 19.85
CA GLY A 248 35.01 -15.14 20.25
C GLY A 248 35.28 -14.12 19.14
N ALA A 249 36.53 -13.69 18.99
CA ALA A 249 36.93 -12.68 18.01
C ALA A 249 36.61 -13.07 16.54
N ALA A 250 36.60 -14.35 16.21
CA ALA A 250 36.22 -14.81 14.86
C ALA A 250 34.74 -14.54 14.56
N ARG A 251 33.87 -14.69 15.58
CA ARG A 251 32.45 -14.33 15.49
C ARG A 251 32.29 -12.83 15.28
N ASP A 252 32.96 -12.02 16.09
CA ASP A 252 32.87 -10.57 15.98
C ASP A 252 33.37 -10.07 14.62
N LYS A 253 34.46 -10.65 14.09
CA LYS A 253 34.95 -10.37 12.73
C LYS A 253 33.94 -10.76 11.65
N ALA A 254 33.28 -11.90 11.79
CA ALA A 254 32.25 -12.33 10.84
C ALA A 254 31.04 -11.36 10.85
N PHE A 255 30.60 -10.91 12.02
CA PHE A 255 29.52 -9.91 12.12
C PHE A 255 29.93 -8.52 11.60
N ALA A 256 31.18 -8.09 11.83
CA ALA A 256 31.70 -6.86 11.24
C ALA A 256 31.70 -6.91 9.70
N ALA A 257 32.01 -8.06 9.10
CA ALA A 257 31.92 -8.23 7.65
C ALA A 257 30.48 -8.15 7.12
N LEU A 258 29.50 -8.71 7.86
CA LEU A 258 28.08 -8.56 7.51
C LEU A 258 27.61 -7.11 7.61
N GLU A 259 28.04 -6.41 8.66
CA GLU A 259 27.76 -4.99 8.81
C GLU A 259 28.26 -4.18 7.61
N GLU A 260 29.53 -4.36 7.23
CA GLU A 260 30.12 -3.63 6.11
C GLU A 260 29.35 -3.91 4.81
N GLN A 261 29.04 -5.19 4.54
CA GLN A 261 28.25 -5.58 3.38
C GLN A 261 26.87 -4.90 3.34
N TRP A 262 26.20 -4.77 4.48
CA TRP A 262 24.85 -4.19 4.56
C TRP A 262 24.83 -2.66 4.71
N ARG A 263 25.95 -2.06 5.09
CA ARG A 263 26.11 -0.61 5.19
C ARG A 263 26.18 0.06 3.81
N HIS A 264 26.56 -0.69 2.77
CA HIS A 264 26.70 -0.21 1.39
C HIS A 264 25.37 -0.14 0.64
N VAL A 265 24.51 0.80 1.01
CA VAL A 265 23.51 1.36 0.08
C VAL A 265 23.39 2.86 0.36
N PRO A 266 24.27 3.69 -0.24
CA PRO A 266 24.04 5.12 -0.25
C PRO A 266 22.69 5.38 -0.94
N PRO A 267 21.83 6.27 -0.42
CA PRO A 267 20.72 6.77 -1.22
C PRO A 267 21.32 7.32 -2.52
N HIS A 268 20.83 6.86 -3.68
CA HIS A 268 21.25 7.45 -4.94
C HIS A 268 20.80 8.93 -4.98
N LEU A 269 21.48 9.69 -5.84
CA LEU A 269 21.17 11.07 -6.22
C LEU A 269 19.65 11.28 -6.36
N PRO A 270 19.12 12.49 -6.12
CA PRO A 270 17.71 12.78 -6.31
C PRO A 270 17.28 12.29 -7.68
N THR A 271 16.16 11.58 -7.73
CA THR A 271 15.60 11.10 -8.99
C THR A 271 15.38 12.28 -9.92
N ALA A 272 15.65 12.10 -11.21
CA ALA A 272 15.15 13.03 -12.21
C ALA A 272 13.61 13.11 -12.08
N PRO A 273 13.02 14.32 -12.07
CA PRO A 273 11.58 14.48 -12.15
C PRO A 273 11.05 13.90 -13.47
N VAL A 274 9.74 13.72 -13.58
CA VAL A 274 9.14 13.26 -14.84
C VAL A 274 9.14 14.44 -15.81
N GLY A 275 10.23 14.58 -16.57
CA GLY A 275 10.40 15.65 -17.54
C GLY A 275 9.53 15.51 -18.79
N PRO A 276 9.46 16.56 -19.63
CA PRO A 276 8.73 16.51 -20.88
C PRO A 276 9.41 15.53 -21.84
N GLY A 277 8.64 14.69 -22.51
CA GLY A 277 9.20 13.66 -23.36
C GLY A 277 8.49 12.32 -23.32
N PRO A 278 9.04 11.31 -24.00
CA PRO A 278 8.58 9.93 -23.92
C PRO A 278 8.72 9.38 -22.49
N ALA A 279 7.65 8.78 -21.97
CA ALA A 279 7.64 8.11 -20.68
C ALA A 279 6.70 6.89 -20.69
N VAL A 280 6.97 5.90 -19.84
CA VAL A 280 6.08 4.77 -19.57
C VAL A 280 5.67 4.82 -18.11
N PHE A 281 4.41 5.13 -17.83
CA PHE A 281 3.91 5.19 -16.46
C PHE A 281 3.84 3.79 -15.85
N ARG A 282 4.33 3.67 -14.61
CA ARG A 282 4.32 2.41 -13.84
C ARG A 282 3.45 2.50 -12.61
N PHE A 283 3.34 3.68 -12.04
CA PHE A 283 2.53 3.93 -10.86
C PHE A 283 2.06 5.38 -10.84
N VAL A 284 0.80 5.59 -10.50
CA VAL A 284 0.24 6.91 -10.19
C VAL A 284 -0.59 6.78 -8.93
N SER A 285 -0.49 7.73 -8.00
CA SER A 285 -1.38 7.81 -6.86
C SER A 285 -1.88 9.22 -6.60
N TYR A 286 -3.05 9.31 -6.00
CA TYR A 286 -3.69 10.51 -5.50
C TYR A 286 -4.11 10.29 -4.04
N THR A 287 -3.91 11.30 -3.20
CA THR A 287 -4.42 11.35 -1.83
C THR A 287 -5.04 12.71 -1.60
N GLU A 288 -6.30 12.75 -1.16
CA GLU A 288 -6.96 14.01 -0.83
C GLU A 288 -6.42 14.57 0.49
N PRO A 289 -6.48 15.89 0.72
CA PRO A 289 -6.21 16.47 2.03
C PRO A 289 -7.15 15.87 3.09
N HIS A 290 -6.60 15.41 4.22
CA HIS A 290 -7.40 14.81 5.28
C HIS A 290 -6.71 14.90 6.64
N ASP A 291 -7.49 14.69 7.71
CA ASP A 291 -6.98 14.65 9.07
C ASP A 291 -6.93 13.20 9.57
N ASP A 292 -5.72 12.71 9.85
CA ASP A 292 -5.52 11.43 10.51
C ASP A 292 -5.11 11.65 11.95
N HIS A 293 -5.97 11.24 12.89
CA HIS A 293 -5.69 11.37 14.32
C HIS A 293 -5.27 12.79 14.74
N ASP A 294 -6.02 13.80 14.25
CA ASP A 294 -5.74 15.24 14.44
C ASP A 294 -4.43 15.75 13.80
N VAL A 295 -3.81 14.95 12.93
CA VAL A 295 -2.67 15.39 12.12
C VAL A 295 -3.17 15.70 10.71
N ALA A 296 -3.17 16.98 10.36
CA ALA A 296 -3.47 17.43 9.02
C ALA A 296 -2.45 16.86 8.03
N ARG A 297 -2.95 16.21 6.98
CA ARG A 297 -2.16 15.71 5.86
C ARG A 297 -2.49 16.52 4.63
N PRO A 298 -1.51 17.18 3.98
CA PRO A 298 -1.75 17.81 2.69
C PRO A 298 -2.12 16.73 1.68
N GLY A 299 -2.97 17.09 0.71
CA GLY A 299 -3.18 16.23 -0.45
C GLY A 299 -1.88 16.06 -1.23
N SER A 300 -1.73 14.97 -1.94
CA SER A 300 -0.59 14.76 -2.82
C SER A 300 -0.93 13.87 -4.00
N ALA A 301 -0.18 14.03 -5.08
CA ALA A 301 -0.15 13.09 -6.19
C ALA A 301 1.28 12.65 -6.45
N VAL A 302 1.47 11.37 -6.74
CA VAL A 302 2.78 10.78 -7.03
C VAL A 302 2.72 10.09 -8.38
N VAL A 303 3.75 10.32 -9.20
CA VAL A 303 3.94 9.66 -10.49
C VAL A 303 5.28 8.95 -10.47
N LEU A 304 5.31 7.68 -10.90
CA LEU A 304 6.53 6.95 -11.21
C LEU A 304 6.49 6.49 -12.66
N ALA A 305 7.54 6.82 -13.39
CA ALA A 305 7.67 6.49 -14.80
C ALA A 305 9.05 5.92 -15.12
N ALA A 306 9.11 5.14 -16.19
CA ALA A 306 10.36 4.91 -16.89
C ALA A 306 10.51 5.99 -17.97
N VAL A 307 11.69 6.59 -18.09
CA VAL A 307 12.03 7.59 -19.11
C VAL A 307 13.31 7.17 -19.83
N PRO A 308 13.50 7.52 -21.12
CA PRO A 308 14.76 7.23 -21.80
C PRO A 308 15.97 7.88 -21.13
N GLY A 309 17.13 7.25 -21.27
CA GLY A 309 18.41 7.87 -20.92
C GLY A 309 18.82 8.94 -21.95
N GLU A 310 19.91 9.66 -21.65
CA GLU A 310 20.50 10.63 -22.59
C GLU A 310 20.96 9.95 -23.89
N ASP A 311 21.48 8.72 -23.77
CA ASP A 311 21.81 7.86 -24.90
C ASP A 311 20.61 6.95 -25.24
N PRO A 312 20.10 6.97 -26.49
CA PRO A 312 19.03 6.06 -26.92
C PRO A 312 19.36 4.57 -26.79
N ALA A 313 20.64 4.20 -26.77
CA ALA A 313 21.09 2.82 -26.54
C ALA A 313 21.18 2.46 -25.05
N ALA A 314 21.12 3.43 -24.14
CA ALA A 314 21.17 3.18 -22.71
C ALA A 314 19.83 2.60 -22.19
N PRO A 315 19.88 1.83 -21.09
CA PRO A 315 18.66 1.42 -20.39
C PRO A 315 17.80 2.61 -19.99
N TRP A 316 16.48 2.39 -19.95
CA TRP A 316 15.55 3.41 -19.43
C TRP A 316 15.82 3.68 -17.95
N ASN A 317 15.74 4.96 -17.58
CA ASN A 317 15.91 5.43 -16.23
C ASN A 317 14.58 5.46 -15.49
N ARG A 318 14.64 5.38 -14.16
CA ARG A 318 13.48 5.62 -13.29
C ARG A 318 13.35 7.12 -13.03
N ALA A 319 12.16 7.66 -13.25
CA ALA A 319 11.79 9.01 -12.88
C ALA A 319 10.62 8.98 -11.90
N GLY A 320 10.58 9.95 -11.00
CA GLY A 320 9.56 10.01 -9.97
C GLY A 320 9.31 11.44 -9.55
N GLU A 321 8.05 11.79 -9.35
CA GLU A 321 7.63 13.14 -8.99
C GLU A 321 6.49 13.09 -7.99
N GLU A 322 6.55 13.95 -6.98
CA GLU A 322 5.46 14.20 -6.03
C GLU A 322 5.00 15.65 -6.16
N ILE A 323 3.72 15.82 -6.45
CA ILE A 323 3.04 17.11 -6.50
C ILE A 323 2.22 17.23 -5.22
N VAL A 324 2.64 18.12 -4.33
CA VAL A 324 1.93 18.42 -3.07
C VAL A 324 0.78 19.38 -3.38
N GLN A 325 -0.39 19.09 -2.83
CA GLN A 325 -1.63 19.85 -3.01
C GLN A 325 -1.99 20.07 -4.49
N PRO A 326 -2.25 19.00 -5.26
CA PRO A 326 -2.70 19.16 -6.63
C PRO A 326 -4.07 19.86 -6.65
N ALA A 327 -4.19 20.95 -7.43
CA ALA A 327 -5.46 21.63 -7.67
C ALA A 327 -6.41 20.76 -8.52
N GLN A 328 -5.84 20.00 -9.45
CA GLN A 328 -6.58 19.09 -10.32
C GLN A 328 -5.83 17.76 -10.45
N PHE A 329 -6.59 16.66 -10.51
CA PHE A 329 -6.06 15.33 -10.78
C PHE A 329 -7.06 14.53 -11.62
N ARG A 330 -6.62 14.09 -12.81
CA ARG A 330 -7.37 13.21 -13.71
C ARG A 330 -6.50 12.04 -14.15
N LEU A 331 -7.06 10.85 -14.20
CA LEU A 331 -6.35 9.65 -14.62
C LEU A 331 -7.27 8.66 -15.34
N ALA A 332 -6.85 8.18 -16.50
CA ALA A 332 -7.47 7.10 -17.25
C ALA A 332 -6.52 5.91 -17.44
N SER A 333 -7.08 4.71 -17.62
CA SER A 333 -6.34 3.46 -17.89
C SER A 333 -5.37 3.59 -19.07
N SER A 334 -5.77 4.33 -20.10
CA SER A 334 -5.00 4.58 -21.32
C SER A 334 -3.69 5.33 -21.08
N ALA A 335 -3.51 6.03 -19.95
CA ALA A 335 -2.25 6.67 -19.57
C ALA A 335 -1.11 5.65 -19.34
N PHE A 336 -1.45 4.39 -19.03
CA PHE A 336 -0.49 3.30 -18.84
C PHE A 336 -0.19 2.50 -20.11
N ALA A 337 -0.86 2.82 -21.24
CA ALA A 337 -0.73 2.08 -22.49
C ALA A 337 0.51 2.53 -23.28
N GLY A 338 1.60 1.78 -23.13
CA GLY A 338 2.83 1.96 -23.90
C GLY A 338 3.60 3.24 -23.56
N VAL A 339 4.38 3.72 -24.53
CA VAL A 339 5.11 4.98 -24.41
C VAL A 339 4.16 6.14 -24.65
N LYS A 340 4.18 7.12 -23.76
CA LYS A 340 3.38 8.34 -23.79
C LYS A 340 4.27 9.56 -23.91
N GLN A 341 3.75 10.60 -24.54
CA GLN A 341 4.41 11.90 -24.58
C GLN A 341 3.91 12.75 -23.42
N VAL A 342 4.76 12.93 -22.39
CA VAL A 342 4.49 13.79 -21.26
C VAL A 342 4.75 15.25 -21.65
N ARG A 343 3.83 16.13 -21.27
CA ARG A 343 4.00 17.58 -21.33
C ARG A 343 4.14 18.12 -19.92
N CYS A 344 5.07 19.05 -19.74
CA CYS A 344 5.31 19.75 -18.49
C CYS A 344 5.13 21.25 -18.73
N ASP A 345 4.18 21.89 -18.05
CA ASP A 345 3.95 23.33 -18.14
C ASP A 345 3.69 23.90 -16.75
N ALA A 346 4.49 24.88 -16.32
CA ALA A 346 4.41 25.49 -14.99
C ALA A 346 4.31 24.49 -13.80
N GLY A 347 4.94 23.30 -13.93
CA GLY A 347 4.87 22.23 -12.92
C GLY A 347 3.63 21.34 -13.01
N ALA A 348 2.73 21.58 -13.96
CA ALA A 348 1.67 20.64 -14.33
C ALA A 348 2.23 19.52 -15.22
N LEU A 349 1.75 18.30 -15.00
CA LEU A 349 2.06 17.12 -15.83
C LEU A 349 0.81 16.67 -16.57
N SER A 350 0.90 16.46 -17.87
CA SER A 350 -0.23 15.96 -18.66
C SER A 350 0.18 14.98 -19.75
N ILE A 351 -0.74 14.08 -20.11
CA ILE A 351 -0.68 13.19 -21.28
C ILE A 351 -2.03 13.24 -21.97
N ASP A 352 -2.12 14.07 -23.02
CA ASP A 352 -3.35 14.33 -23.77
C ASP A 352 -4.54 14.51 -22.81
N ASP A 353 -5.69 13.88 -23.08
CA ASP A 353 -6.87 13.91 -22.19
C ASP A 353 -6.89 12.76 -21.17
N THR A 354 -5.84 11.92 -21.15
CA THR A 354 -5.81 10.67 -20.37
C THR A 354 -5.24 10.84 -18.97
N PHE A 355 -4.48 11.91 -18.75
CA PHE A 355 -3.83 12.20 -17.49
C PHE A 355 -3.54 13.68 -17.36
N ALA A 356 -3.85 14.25 -16.21
CA ALA A 356 -3.49 15.62 -15.87
C ALA A 356 -3.31 15.77 -14.35
N ILE A 357 -2.24 16.43 -13.94
CA ILE A 357 -2.04 16.92 -12.58
C ILE A 357 -1.62 18.38 -12.66
N HIS A 358 -2.39 19.27 -12.04
CA HIS A 358 -2.05 20.68 -11.94
C HIS A 358 -1.70 21.01 -10.49
N PRO A 359 -0.54 21.65 -10.22
CA PRO A 359 -0.24 22.15 -8.88
C PRO A 359 -1.22 23.28 -8.52
N GLN A 360 -1.42 23.50 -7.22
CA GLN A 360 -2.11 24.71 -6.76
C GLN A 360 -1.21 25.94 -7.00
N ASP A 361 -1.77 27.01 -7.57
CA ASP A 361 -1.08 28.29 -7.74
C ASP A 361 -0.52 28.76 -6.38
N ARG A 362 0.79 29.01 -6.34
CA ARG A 362 1.50 29.41 -5.12
C ARG A 362 1.32 30.88 -4.77
#